data_AF-A0A424PSX1-F1
#
_entry.id   AF-A0A424PSX1-F1
#
_cell.length_a   1.000
_cell.length_b   1.000
_cell.length_c   1.000
_cell.angle_alpha   90.00
_cell.angle_beta   90.00
_cell.angle_gamma   90.00
#
_symmetry.space_group_name_H-M   'P 1'
#
loop_
_entity.id
_entity.type
_entity.pdbx_description
1 polymer ?
#
loop_
_entity_poly.entity_id
_entity_poly.type
_entity_poly.pdbx_seq_one_letter_code
_entity_poly.pdbx_strand_id
1 'polypeptide(L)'
;MEDGEAAIEQSSSENEILTNLAANETSLLHLVGTLLSPKTLPHLALISLLSTLLYTVAGTSDGGDVAALGFISLSCGYAVTAMFSTNERVKTWITLTPSLKEEKQNPFVRLVSSFKICLFPFIVACVIGILILILFGGDSAFDIPAAFSLSLGSLFVLWAVAQGRSFGSWASSRAAKNLPEKETTSGNINMMIASQSVMVLALSATGILVFQSIYEKQLDVSGALLSNIGFFIAALTVYGLTVAWTWKYRQMALRDRALKQFSSRWTLFAHLFATWHLLTVWRQLFMDPGVIEVFIEEVVLMMFTVFMAIWSITSKSVGEKFKLLSTENALPWGLSFGYAYAGSVAMLAAVFNDITTVMITGHIIALLTITWMQRSVLAKILDQHDLVVSSLRKSQPSSASIEEEAVVSQTSDEEEKTLEQNIEVEWDGNVGPSISEDVEWDDVIEIKD
;
A
#
# COMPACT_ATOMS: atom_id res chain seq x y z
N MET A 1 -15.15 40.43 -3.38
CA MET A 1 -15.13 39.69 -2.09
C MET A 1 -15.33 38.18 -2.30
N GLU A 2 -15.98 37.74 -3.39
CA GLU A 2 -16.13 36.32 -3.75
C GLU A 2 -14.82 35.61 -4.17
N ASP A 3 -13.82 36.32 -4.71
CA ASP A 3 -12.55 35.71 -5.16
C ASP A 3 -11.67 35.16 -4.03
N GLY A 4 -11.84 35.66 -2.81
CA GLY A 4 -11.12 35.17 -1.63
C GLY A 4 -11.72 33.90 -1.05
N GLU A 5 -13.02 33.70 -1.21
CA GLU A 5 -13.78 32.60 -0.59
C GLU A 5 -13.54 31.28 -1.36
N ALA A 6 -13.47 31.35 -2.70
CA ALA A 6 -13.16 30.20 -3.55
C ALA A 6 -11.71 29.69 -3.43
N ALA A 7 -10.73 30.58 -3.20
CA ALA A 7 -9.33 30.20 -2.97
C ALA A 7 -9.14 29.49 -1.63
N ILE A 8 -9.90 29.87 -0.61
CA ILE A 8 -9.88 29.28 0.73
C ILE A 8 -10.52 27.88 0.71
N GLU A 9 -11.67 27.70 0.06
CA GLU A 9 -12.34 26.40 -0.08
C GLU A 9 -11.52 25.36 -0.89
N GLN A 10 -10.76 25.80 -1.89
CA GLN A 10 -10.03 24.88 -2.78
C GLN A 10 -8.69 24.40 -2.20
N SER A 11 -7.99 25.27 -1.46
CA SER A 11 -6.89 24.83 -0.59
C SER A 11 -7.37 23.81 0.45
N SER A 12 -8.65 23.89 0.82
CA SER A 12 -9.27 23.00 1.80
C SER A 12 -9.35 21.57 1.28
N SER A 13 -9.80 21.30 0.04
CA SER A 13 -10.02 19.91 -0.45
C SER A 13 -8.74 19.10 -0.72
N GLU A 14 -7.67 19.73 -1.22
CA GLU A 14 -6.37 19.08 -1.45
C GLU A 14 -5.66 18.82 -0.12
N ASN A 15 -5.67 19.83 0.76
CA ASN A 15 -5.30 19.63 2.16
C ASN A 15 -6.18 18.54 2.75
N GLU A 16 -7.48 18.46 2.46
CA GLU A 16 -8.38 17.44 3.01
C GLU A 16 -7.94 16.03 2.63
N ILE A 17 -7.47 15.77 1.41
CA ILE A 17 -7.00 14.43 1.03
C ILE A 17 -5.64 14.12 1.67
N LEU A 18 -4.67 15.04 1.60
CA LEU A 18 -3.34 14.82 2.20
C LEU A 18 -3.40 14.78 3.73
N THR A 19 -4.25 15.61 4.33
CA THR A 19 -4.56 15.60 5.77
C THR A 19 -5.38 14.37 6.15
N ASN A 20 -6.36 13.90 5.35
CA ASN A 20 -7.02 12.61 5.61
C ASN A 20 -6.01 11.43 5.54
N LEU A 21 -5.09 11.45 4.57
CA LEU A 21 -4.01 10.48 4.49
C LEU A 21 -3.05 10.59 5.68
N ALA A 22 -2.77 11.79 6.18
CA ALA A 22 -1.89 12.03 7.34
C ALA A 22 -2.56 11.77 8.70
N ALA A 23 -3.85 12.06 8.83
CA ALA A 23 -4.70 11.95 10.02
C ALA A 23 -5.11 10.50 10.34
N ASN A 24 -4.70 9.53 9.52
CA ASN A 24 -4.70 8.13 9.91
C ASN A 24 -3.72 7.93 11.09
N GLU A 25 -4.27 8.05 12.30
CA GLU A 25 -3.57 8.14 13.59
C GLU A 25 -3.48 6.82 14.37
N THR A 26 -3.86 5.68 13.81
CA THR A 26 -3.49 4.41 14.47
C THR A 26 -2.01 4.15 14.22
N SER A 27 -1.15 4.34 15.21
CA SER A 27 0.25 3.91 15.10
C SER A 27 0.27 2.39 14.89
N LEU A 28 0.94 1.88 13.83
CA LEU A 28 1.12 0.44 13.63
C LEU A 28 1.68 -0.25 14.88
N LEU A 29 2.53 0.46 15.63
CA LEU A 29 3.09 -0.03 16.89
C LEU A 29 2.04 -0.16 17.99
N HIS A 30 1.04 0.72 18.02
CA HIS A 30 -0.09 0.61 18.95
C HIS A 30 -0.99 -0.57 18.58
N LEU A 31 -1.20 -0.83 17.27
CA LEU A 31 -1.92 -2.01 16.80
C LEU A 31 -1.19 -3.30 17.19
N VAL A 32 0.12 -3.36 16.93
CA VAL A 32 0.98 -4.49 17.33
C VAL A 32 0.95 -4.68 18.86
N GLY A 33 1.12 -3.61 19.64
CA GLY A 33 1.05 -3.66 21.10
C GLY A 33 -0.32 -4.11 21.62
N THR A 34 -1.41 -3.74 20.95
CA THR A 34 -2.77 -4.18 21.28
C THR A 34 -2.95 -5.67 20.97
N LEU A 35 -2.44 -6.15 19.83
CA LEU A 35 -2.52 -7.55 19.42
C LEU A 35 -1.62 -8.48 20.26
N LEU A 36 -0.45 -8.00 20.71
CA LEU A 36 0.42 -8.71 21.65
C LEU A 36 0.03 -8.50 23.13
N SER A 37 -1.09 -7.83 23.41
CA SER A 37 -1.51 -7.61 24.79
C SER A 37 -1.86 -8.94 25.49
N PRO A 38 -1.73 -9.02 26.82
CA PRO A 38 -2.10 -10.23 27.58
C PRO A 38 -3.56 -10.65 27.40
N LYS A 39 -4.43 -9.75 26.92
CA LYS A 39 -5.86 -10.02 26.67
C LYS A 39 -6.11 -10.82 25.40
N THR A 40 -5.17 -10.82 24.47
CA THR A 40 -5.29 -11.41 23.13
C THR A 40 -4.27 -12.52 22.87
N LEU A 41 -3.25 -12.62 23.74
CA LEU A 41 -2.20 -13.64 23.72
C LEU A 41 -2.72 -15.08 23.60
N PRO A 42 -3.80 -15.51 24.29
CA PRO A 42 -4.31 -16.88 24.16
C PRO A 42 -4.71 -17.25 22.73
N HIS A 43 -5.29 -16.30 21.98
CA HIS A 43 -5.65 -16.52 20.58
C HIS A 43 -4.42 -16.65 19.68
N LEU A 44 -3.38 -15.85 19.92
CA LEU A 44 -2.10 -15.93 19.21
C LEU A 44 -1.36 -17.25 19.51
N ALA A 45 -1.40 -17.72 20.75
CA ALA A 45 -0.85 -19.01 21.12
C ALA A 45 -1.62 -20.16 20.43
N LEU A 46 -2.95 -20.07 20.38
CA LEU A 46 -3.78 -21.08 19.73
C LEU A 46 -3.52 -21.17 18.22
N ILE A 47 -3.44 -20.04 17.51
CA ILE A 47 -3.15 -20.06 16.06
C ILE A 47 -1.77 -20.62 15.77
N SER A 48 -0.75 -20.29 16.56
CA SER A 48 0.59 -20.87 16.41
C SER A 48 0.57 -22.39 16.60
N LEU A 49 -0.07 -22.87 17.68
CA LEU A 49 -0.15 -24.28 18.02
C LEU A 49 -0.95 -25.09 16.98
N LEU A 50 -2.16 -24.63 16.63
CA LEU A 50 -3.01 -25.31 15.67
C LEU A 50 -2.45 -25.26 14.26
N SER A 51 -1.85 -24.14 13.84
CA SER A 51 -1.24 -24.06 12.50
C SER A 51 -0.03 -24.98 12.38
N THR A 52 0.79 -25.08 13.43
CA THR A 52 1.90 -26.05 13.46
C THR A 52 1.39 -27.47 13.36
N LEU A 53 0.36 -27.83 14.15
CA LEU A 53 -0.22 -29.16 14.13
C LEU A 53 -0.83 -29.48 12.75
N LEU A 54 -1.64 -28.59 12.19
CA LEU A 54 -2.23 -28.79 10.87
C LEU A 54 -1.19 -28.83 9.75
N TYR A 55 -0.12 -28.05 9.84
CA TYR A 55 1.01 -28.13 8.91
C TYR A 55 1.70 -29.50 8.97
N THR A 56 1.91 -30.05 10.17
CA THR A 56 2.47 -31.41 10.30
C THR A 56 1.55 -32.48 9.73
N VAL A 57 0.23 -32.32 9.89
CA VAL A 57 -0.77 -33.21 9.28
C VAL A 57 -0.74 -33.09 7.76
N ALA A 58 -0.64 -31.87 7.21
CA ALA A 58 -0.57 -31.62 5.78
C ALA A 58 0.63 -32.33 5.10
N GLY A 59 1.74 -32.50 5.83
CA GLY A 59 2.93 -33.19 5.31
C GLY A 59 2.85 -34.72 5.29
N THR A 60 1.73 -35.32 5.68
CA THR A 60 1.50 -36.78 5.60
C THR A 60 0.80 -37.17 4.29
N SER A 61 0.93 -38.43 3.85
CA SER A 61 0.50 -38.90 2.51
C SER A 61 -0.94 -38.56 2.15
N ASP A 62 -1.86 -38.59 3.13
CA ASP A 62 -3.29 -38.34 2.94
C ASP A 62 -3.82 -37.21 3.84
N GLY A 63 -2.92 -36.47 4.49
CA GLY A 63 -3.29 -35.46 5.48
C GLY A 63 -3.53 -34.06 4.91
N GLY A 64 -3.21 -33.81 3.64
CA GLY A 64 -3.39 -32.53 2.97
C GLY A 64 -4.85 -32.04 3.06
N ASP A 65 -5.79 -32.90 2.71
CA ASP A 65 -7.22 -32.57 2.69
C ASP A 65 -7.80 -32.33 4.09
N VAL A 66 -7.37 -33.13 5.06
CA VAL A 66 -7.76 -32.96 6.46
C VAL A 66 -7.22 -31.64 7.01
N ALA A 67 -5.98 -31.30 6.66
CA ALA A 67 -5.38 -30.02 7.05
C ALA A 67 -6.07 -28.84 6.36
N ALA A 68 -6.38 -28.93 5.06
CA ALA A 68 -7.14 -27.92 4.33
C ALA A 68 -8.49 -27.64 4.98
N LEU A 69 -9.25 -28.70 5.29
CA LEU A 69 -10.52 -28.61 6.01
C LEU A 69 -10.34 -27.94 7.37
N GLY A 70 -9.30 -28.31 8.11
CA GLY A 70 -8.97 -27.70 9.41
C GLY A 70 -8.71 -26.19 9.31
N PHE A 71 -7.90 -25.76 8.35
CA PHE A 71 -7.60 -24.34 8.13
C PHE A 71 -8.82 -23.53 7.68
N ILE A 72 -9.62 -24.08 6.75
CA ILE A 72 -10.87 -23.44 6.29
C ILE A 72 -11.86 -23.31 7.45
N SER A 73 -12.06 -24.39 8.20
CA SER A 73 -12.94 -24.44 9.35
C SER A 73 -12.57 -23.41 10.42
N LEU A 74 -11.28 -23.33 10.77
CA LEU A 74 -10.77 -22.34 11.72
C LEU A 74 -10.90 -20.91 11.19
N SER A 75 -10.55 -20.67 9.91
CA SER A 75 -10.69 -19.36 9.30
C SER A 75 -12.15 -18.88 9.29
N CYS A 76 -13.07 -19.73 8.84
CA CYS A 76 -14.50 -19.43 8.84
C CYS A 76 -15.06 -19.28 10.27
N GLY A 77 -14.61 -20.10 11.22
CA GLY A 77 -15.04 -19.99 12.62
C GLY A 77 -14.66 -18.65 13.25
N TYR A 78 -13.44 -18.18 12.99
CA TYR A 78 -13.00 -16.85 13.42
C TYR A 78 -13.69 -15.71 12.65
N ALA A 79 -14.00 -15.88 11.35
CA ALA A 79 -14.76 -14.90 10.57
C ALA A 79 -16.18 -14.73 11.13
N VAL A 80 -16.88 -15.83 11.39
CA VAL A 80 -18.20 -15.83 12.01
C VAL A 80 -18.14 -15.18 13.39
N THR A 81 -17.14 -15.54 14.19
CA THR A 81 -16.90 -14.90 15.50
C THR A 81 -16.70 -13.38 15.37
N ALA A 82 -16.01 -12.92 14.33
CA ALA A 82 -15.80 -11.50 14.04
C ALA A 82 -17.09 -10.76 13.64
N MET A 83 -17.97 -11.41 12.88
CA MET A 83 -19.27 -10.85 12.52
C MET A 83 -20.15 -10.66 13.76
N PHE A 84 -20.10 -11.61 14.68
CA PHE A 84 -20.89 -11.58 15.92
C PHE A 84 -20.25 -10.81 17.08
N SER A 85 -18.98 -10.41 16.99
CA SER A 85 -18.29 -9.71 18.09
C SER A 85 -18.75 -8.27 18.31
N THR A 86 -19.62 -7.76 17.44
CA THR A 86 -20.36 -6.51 17.66
C THR A 86 -21.41 -6.64 18.76
N ASN A 87 -21.83 -7.87 19.10
CA ASN A 87 -22.73 -8.14 20.22
C ASN A 87 -21.94 -8.22 21.53
N GLU A 88 -22.36 -7.46 22.54
CA GLU A 88 -21.68 -7.40 23.85
C GLU A 88 -21.51 -8.77 24.50
N ARG A 89 -22.47 -9.69 24.35
CA ARG A 89 -22.38 -11.04 24.94
C ARG A 89 -21.24 -11.85 24.34
N VAL A 90 -21.08 -11.78 23.02
CA VAL A 90 -20.03 -12.49 22.29
C VAL A 90 -18.68 -11.83 22.56
N LYS A 91 -18.64 -10.49 22.64
CA LYS A 91 -17.45 -9.72 23.01
C LYS A 91 -16.90 -10.11 24.38
N THR A 92 -17.76 -10.31 25.38
CA THR A 92 -17.35 -10.81 26.71
C THR A 92 -16.78 -12.23 26.66
N TRP A 93 -17.24 -13.08 25.73
CA TRP A 93 -16.73 -14.45 25.59
C TRP A 93 -15.36 -14.53 24.92
N ILE A 94 -15.02 -13.56 24.09
CA ILE A 94 -13.77 -13.56 23.31
C ILE A 94 -12.70 -12.61 23.86
N THR A 95 -12.99 -11.81 24.88
CA THR A 95 -12.03 -10.88 25.49
C THR A 95 -11.89 -11.11 26.98
N LEU A 96 -10.64 -11.13 27.47
CA LEU A 96 -10.37 -11.16 28.91
C LEU A 96 -10.73 -9.82 29.54
N THR A 97 -11.75 -9.83 30.40
CA THR A 97 -11.98 -8.75 31.36
C THR A 97 -11.06 -8.99 32.55
N PRO A 98 -10.14 -8.06 32.89
CA PRO A 98 -9.21 -8.28 34.00
C PRO A 98 -10.01 -8.36 35.30
N SER A 99 -10.13 -9.57 35.87
CA SER A 99 -10.65 -9.72 37.23
C SER A 99 -9.51 -9.44 38.21
N LEU A 100 -9.79 -8.67 39.26
CA LEU A 100 -8.85 -8.32 40.34
C LEU A 100 -8.22 -9.54 41.04
N LYS A 101 -8.71 -10.77 40.79
CA LYS A 101 -8.17 -12.02 41.34
C LYS A 101 -7.05 -12.66 40.52
N GLU A 102 -6.83 -12.24 39.26
CA GLU A 102 -5.85 -12.88 38.37
C GLU A 102 -4.43 -12.31 38.48
N GLU A 103 -4.25 -11.18 39.17
CA GLU A 103 -2.96 -10.49 39.30
C GLU A 103 -1.96 -11.26 40.20
N LYS A 104 -2.46 -12.18 41.05
CA LYS A 104 -1.65 -13.00 41.96
C LYS A 104 -1.33 -14.40 41.44
N GLN A 105 -1.71 -14.76 40.22
CA GLN A 105 -1.50 -16.11 39.68
C GLN A 105 -0.19 -16.20 38.87
N ASN A 106 0.43 -17.38 38.90
CA ASN A 106 1.58 -17.69 38.03
C ASN A 106 1.23 -17.41 36.56
N PRO A 107 2.16 -16.84 35.77
CA PRO A 107 1.90 -16.44 34.38
C PRO A 107 1.42 -17.60 33.50
N PHE A 108 1.88 -18.82 33.77
CA PHE A 108 1.46 -20.02 33.06
C PHE A 108 0.02 -20.45 33.41
N VAL A 109 -0.36 -20.41 34.68
CA VAL A 109 -1.73 -20.73 35.13
C VAL A 109 -2.72 -19.69 34.61
N ARG A 110 -2.31 -18.42 34.62
CA ARG A 110 -3.06 -17.32 34.01
C ARG A 110 -3.25 -17.56 32.51
N LEU A 111 -2.21 -17.94 31.78
CA LEU A 111 -2.30 -18.25 30.35
C LEU A 111 -3.27 -19.41 30.07
N VAL A 112 -3.17 -20.53 30.78
CA VAL A 112 -4.05 -21.70 30.59
C VAL A 112 -5.50 -21.37 30.97
N SER A 113 -5.73 -20.63 32.07
CA SER A 113 -7.09 -20.20 32.44
C SER A 113 -7.70 -19.23 31.42
N SER A 114 -6.84 -18.45 30.77
CA SER A 114 -7.19 -17.48 29.73
C SER A 114 -7.59 -18.13 28.40
N PHE A 115 -7.26 -19.40 28.14
CA PHE A 115 -7.69 -20.12 26.92
C PHE A 115 -9.21 -20.30 26.81
N LYS A 116 -9.96 -20.10 27.90
CA LYS A 116 -11.43 -20.12 27.87
C LYS A 116 -12.01 -19.17 26.81
N ILE A 117 -11.36 -18.04 26.54
CA ILE A 117 -11.84 -17.08 25.53
C ILE A 117 -11.74 -17.63 24.09
N CYS A 118 -10.85 -18.58 23.86
CA CYS A 118 -10.68 -19.22 22.56
C CYS A 118 -11.66 -20.38 22.33
N LEU A 119 -12.37 -20.82 23.37
CA LEU A 119 -13.30 -21.94 23.28
C LEU A 119 -14.47 -21.62 22.36
N PHE A 120 -15.02 -20.40 22.42
CA PHE A 120 -16.12 -19.98 21.55
C PHE A 120 -15.75 -20.06 20.05
N PRO A 121 -14.71 -19.37 19.55
CA PRO A 121 -14.35 -19.46 18.13
C PRO A 121 -13.94 -20.87 17.71
N PHE A 122 -13.33 -21.65 18.61
CA PHE A 122 -12.99 -23.04 18.33
C PHE A 122 -14.23 -23.94 18.17
N ILE A 123 -15.24 -23.80 19.04
CA ILE A 123 -16.51 -24.53 18.90
C ILE A 123 -17.20 -24.14 17.58
N VAL A 124 -17.24 -22.85 17.26
CA VAL A 124 -17.83 -22.38 15.99
C VAL A 124 -17.09 -22.99 14.80
N ALA A 125 -15.75 -23.03 14.84
CA ALA A 125 -14.96 -23.72 13.83
C ALA A 125 -15.33 -25.21 13.76
N CYS A 126 -15.33 -25.96 14.87
CA CYS A 126 -15.72 -27.37 14.87
C CYS A 126 -17.11 -27.61 14.25
N VAL A 127 -18.10 -26.77 14.57
CA VAL A 127 -19.44 -26.85 13.98
C VAL A 127 -19.39 -26.62 12.47
N ILE A 128 -18.63 -25.63 12.00
CA ILE A 128 -18.44 -25.37 10.57
C ILE A 128 -17.74 -26.54 9.89
N GLY A 129 -16.69 -27.11 10.51
CA GLY A 129 -15.99 -28.28 9.98
C GLY A 129 -16.91 -29.50 9.84
N ILE A 130 -17.73 -29.78 10.85
CA ILE A 130 -18.74 -30.85 10.80
C ILE A 130 -19.77 -30.55 9.71
N LEU A 131 -20.23 -29.30 9.59
CA LEU A 131 -21.18 -28.90 8.55
C LEU A 131 -20.59 -29.11 7.14
N ILE A 132 -19.31 -28.75 6.94
CA ILE A 132 -18.61 -28.99 5.68
C ILE A 132 -18.54 -30.50 5.40
N LEU A 133 -18.19 -31.32 6.40
CA LEU A 133 -18.17 -32.78 6.24
C LEU A 133 -19.54 -33.38 5.92
N ILE A 134 -20.63 -32.87 6.52
CA ILE A 134 -21.98 -33.36 6.23
C ILE A 134 -22.43 -32.94 4.83
N LEU A 135 -22.13 -31.70 4.41
CA LEU A 135 -22.55 -31.16 3.12
C LEU A 135 -21.72 -31.72 1.96
N PHE A 136 -20.45 -32.03 2.19
CA PHE A 136 -19.48 -32.34 1.13
C PHE A 136 -18.73 -33.68 1.32
N GLY A 137 -19.02 -34.45 2.37
CA GLY A 137 -18.36 -35.73 2.65
C GLY A 137 -19.06 -36.97 2.07
N GLY A 138 -20.10 -36.79 1.25
CA GLY A 138 -20.71 -37.90 0.48
C GLY A 138 -19.98 -38.14 -0.85
N ASP A 139 -20.38 -39.20 -1.59
CA ASP A 139 -19.96 -39.50 -2.98
C ASP A 139 -20.41 -38.38 -3.95
N SER A 140 -19.89 -37.17 -3.79
CA SER A 140 -20.02 -36.12 -4.78
C SER A 140 -19.09 -36.45 -5.95
N ALA A 141 -19.60 -36.32 -7.18
CA ALA A 141 -18.83 -36.52 -8.41
C ALA A 141 -17.61 -35.58 -8.57
N PHE A 142 -17.43 -34.64 -7.64
CA PHE A 142 -16.26 -33.77 -7.52
C PHE A 142 -15.47 -34.19 -6.28
N ASP A 143 -14.15 -34.35 -6.44
CA ASP A 143 -13.19 -34.49 -5.34
C ASP A 143 -13.04 -33.12 -4.65
N ILE A 144 -14.06 -32.75 -3.88
CA ILE A 144 -14.15 -31.48 -3.13
C ILE A 144 -12.98 -31.32 -2.14
N PRO A 145 -12.50 -32.37 -1.44
CA PRO A 145 -11.32 -32.27 -0.59
C PRO A 145 -10.08 -31.77 -1.34
N ALA A 146 -9.78 -32.35 -2.50
CA ALA A 146 -8.70 -31.86 -3.38
C ALA A 146 -8.95 -30.42 -3.86
N ALA A 147 -10.22 -30.06 -4.12
CA ALA A 147 -10.58 -28.69 -4.50
C ALA A 147 -10.35 -27.68 -3.37
N PHE A 148 -10.51 -28.06 -2.10
CA PHE A 148 -10.19 -27.19 -0.95
C PHE A 148 -8.69 -26.95 -0.86
N SER A 149 -7.89 -28.01 -0.96
CA SER A 149 -6.44 -27.94 -0.94
C SER A 149 -5.91 -27.03 -2.07
N LEU A 150 -6.42 -27.20 -3.30
CA LEU A 150 -6.10 -26.34 -4.45
C LEU A 150 -6.58 -24.90 -4.28
N SER A 151 -7.80 -24.70 -3.78
CA SER A 151 -8.37 -23.36 -3.57
C SER A 151 -7.59 -22.57 -2.52
N LEU A 152 -7.19 -23.24 -1.43
CA LEU A 152 -6.38 -22.64 -0.38
C LEU A 152 -4.98 -22.29 -0.90
N GLY A 153 -4.34 -23.18 -1.66
CA GLY A 153 -3.05 -22.89 -2.29
C GLY A 153 -3.14 -21.72 -3.28
N SER A 154 -4.19 -21.67 -4.09
CA SER A 154 -4.44 -20.57 -5.04
C SER A 154 -4.71 -19.22 -4.36
N LEU A 155 -5.18 -19.23 -3.12
CA LEU A 155 -5.42 -18.02 -2.33
C LEU A 155 -4.13 -17.20 -2.12
N PHE A 156 -2.96 -17.83 -2.21
CA PHE A 156 -1.65 -17.17 -2.15
C PHE A 156 -1.52 -16.02 -3.16
N VAL A 157 -2.08 -16.17 -4.36
CA VAL A 157 -2.11 -15.10 -5.37
C VAL A 157 -2.92 -13.90 -4.89
N LEU A 158 -4.07 -14.14 -4.25
CA LEU A 158 -4.88 -13.07 -3.66
C LEU A 158 -4.13 -12.38 -2.52
N TRP A 159 -3.38 -13.13 -1.72
CA TRP A 159 -2.54 -12.58 -0.66
C TRP A 159 -1.42 -11.70 -1.20
N ALA A 160 -0.76 -12.08 -2.31
CA ALA A 160 0.26 -11.25 -2.95
C ALA A 160 -0.30 -9.91 -3.44
N VAL A 161 -1.53 -9.89 -3.98
CA VAL A 161 -2.21 -8.65 -4.37
C VAL A 161 -2.61 -7.83 -3.14
N ALA A 162 -3.17 -8.48 -2.12
CA ALA A 162 -3.56 -7.83 -0.87
C ALA A 162 -2.36 -7.19 -0.16
N GLN A 163 -1.21 -7.86 -0.20
CA GLN A 163 0.09 -7.39 0.30
C GLN A 163 0.55 -6.11 -0.40
N GLY A 164 0.53 -6.08 -1.73
CA GLY A 164 0.84 -4.85 -2.47
C GLY A 164 -0.11 -3.71 -2.12
N ARG A 165 -1.42 -4.00 -2.01
CA ARG A 165 -2.47 -3.02 -1.68
C ARG A 165 -2.38 -2.45 -0.28
N SER A 166 -2.20 -3.30 0.73
CA SER A 166 -2.10 -2.88 2.12
C SER A 166 -0.84 -2.03 2.33
N PHE A 167 0.29 -2.46 1.77
CA PHE A 167 1.52 -1.68 1.76
C PHE A 167 1.33 -0.32 1.11
N GLY A 168 0.74 -0.28 -0.09
CA GLY A 168 0.57 0.98 -0.79
C GLY A 168 -0.35 1.96 -0.07
N SER A 169 -1.40 1.48 0.61
CA SER A 169 -2.24 2.34 1.47
C SER A 169 -1.47 2.89 2.67
N TRP A 170 -0.61 2.08 3.29
CA TRP A 170 0.21 2.51 4.43
C TRP A 170 1.32 3.48 4.01
N ALA A 171 2.07 3.12 2.98
CA ALA A 171 3.21 3.91 2.51
C ALA A 171 2.78 5.26 1.93
N SER A 172 1.62 5.36 1.27
CA SER A 172 1.08 6.64 0.79
C SER A 172 0.65 7.55 1.94
N SER A 173 -0.06 7.00 2.94
CA SER A 173 -0.37 7.73 4.18
C SER A 173 0.90 8.22 4.90
N ARG A 174 1.92 7.36 5.01
CA ARG A 174 3.19 7.73 5.65
C ARG A 174 3.95 8.78 4.84
N ALA A 175 3.93 8.70 3.50
CA ALA A 175 4.55 9.69 2.63
C ALA A 175 3.91 11.08 2.78
N ALA A 176 2.61 11.14 3.08
CA ALA A 176 1.84 12.36 3.29
C ALA A 176 2.02 13.00 4.69
N LYS A 177 2.69 12.33 5.65
CA LYS A 177 2.91 12.91 6.99
C LYS A 177 4.01 13.96 6.96
N ASN A 178 3.83 15.05 7.71
CA ASN A 178 4.79 16.16 7.85
C ASN A 178 5.27 16.67 6.48
N LEU A 179 4.32 17.02 5.61
CA LEU A 179 4.62 17.74 4.37
C LEU A 179 4.84 19.23 4.68
N PRO A 180 5.76 19.89 3.96
CA PRO A 180 6.02 21.32 4.09
C PRO A 180 4.83 22.12 3.55
N GLU A 181 4.79 23.41 3.86
CA GLU A 181 3.81 24.32 3.27
C GLU A 181 3.91 24.34 1.73
N LYS A 182 2.78 24.61 1.10
CA LYS A 182 2.62 24.64 -0.35
C LYS A 182 3.36 25.85 -0.91
N GLU A 183 4.49 25.58 -1.56
CA GLU A 183 5.30 26.59 -2.24
C GLU A 183 5.57 26.15 -3.68
N THR A 184 5.40 27.07 -4.63
CA THR A 184 5.74 26.82 -6.03
C THR A 184 7.24 26.64 -6.16
N THR A 185 7.68 25.56 -6.79
CA THR A 185 9.11 25.27 -6.95
C THR A 185 9.44 24.88 -8.39
N SER A 186 10.62 25.27 -8.86
CA SER A 186 11.18 24.77 -10.13
C SER A 186 12.10 23.57 -9.83
N GLY A 187 11.48 22.42 -9.56
CA GLY A 187 12.24 21.20 -9.28
C GLY A 187 12.90 20.61 -10.53
N ASN A 188 14.20 20.30 -10.47
CA ASN A 188 14.88 19.55 -11.53
C ASN A 188 14.53 18.05 -11.44
N ILE A 189 13.83 17.53 -12.45
CA ILE A 189 13.42 16.12 -12.54
C ILE A 189 14.61 15.16 -12.59
N ASN A 190 15.70 15.54 -13.27
CA ASN A 190 16.88 14.70 -13.43
C ASN A 190 17.59 14.52 -12.09
N MET A 191 17.67 15.59 -11.28
CA MET A 191 18.26 15.51 -9.94
C MET A 191 17.42 14.61 -9.01
N MET A 192 16.09 14.70 -9.08
CA MET A 192 15.20 13.82 -8.33
C MET A 192 15.40 12.36 -8.73
N ILE A 193 15.40 12.07 -10.04
CA ILE A 193 15.59 10.71 -10.55
C ILE A 193 16.96 10.17 -10.15
N ALA A 194 18.03 10.95 -10.33
CA ALA A 194 19.39 10.54 -9.98
C ALA A 194 19.52 10.22 -8.49
N SER A 195 18.99 11.09 -7.61
CA SER A 195 19.02 10.85 -6.15
C SER A 195 18.27 9.57 -5.76
N GLN A 196 17.13 9.31 -6.40
CA GLN A 196 16.34 8.10 -6.16
C GLN A 196 17.02 6.84 -6.72
N SER A 197 17.65 6.92 -7.90
CA SER A 197 18.44 5.81 -8.46
C SER A 197 19.58 5.41 -7.52
N VAL A 198 20.30 6.39 -6.97
CA VAL A 198 21.38 6.15 -5.99
C VAL A 198 20.81 5.48 -4.73
N MET A 199 19.67 5.93 -4.23
CA MET A 199 19.00 5.28 -3.09
C MET A 199 18.57 3.85 -3.40
N VAL A 200 17.99 3.57 -4.58
CA VAL A 200 17.59 2.21 -4.98
C VAL A 200 18.81 1.29 -5.08
N LEU A 201 19.93 1.78 -5.62
CA LEU A 201 21.19 1.04 -5.65
C LEU A 201 21.74 0.78 -4.25
N ALA A 202 21.72 1.78 -3.37
CA ALA A 202 22.17 1.63 -1.98
C ALA A 202 21.31 0.61 -1.21
N LEU A 203 19.98 0.62 -1.41
CA LEU A 203 19.07 -0.38 -0.85
C LEU A 203 19.37 -1.78 -1.40
N SER A 204 19.58 -1.89 -2.71
CA SER A 204 19.93 -3.15 -3.39
C SER A 204 21.23 -3.72 -2.85
N ALA A 205 22.26 -2.88 -2.69
CA ALA A 205 23.57 -3.28 -2.19
C ALA A 205 23.48 -3.73 -0.73
N THR A 206 22.73 -2.99 0.08
CA THR A 206 22.49 -3.33 1.48
C THR A 206 21.78 -4.69 1.59
N GLY A 207 20.75 -4.94 0.79
CA GLY A 207 20.03 -6.22 0.77
C GLY A 207 20.95 -7.40 0.45
N ILE A 208 21.76 -7.29 -0.60
CA ILE A 208 22.73 -8.33 -0.98
C ILE A 208 23.74 -8.58 0.15
N LEU A 209 24.33 -7.51 0.71
CA LEU A 209 25.33 -7.65 1.77
C LEU A 209 24.76 -8.26 3.05
N VAL A 210 23.51 -7.92 3.42
CA VAL A 210 22.83 -8.52 4.57
C VAL A 210 22.66 -10.02 4.37
N PHE A 211 22.11 -10.46 3.23
CA PHE A 211 21.93 -11.90 3.00
C PHE A 211 23.25 -12.64 2.83
N GLN A 212 24.24 -12.04 2.17
CA GLN A 212 25.56 -12.66 2.03
C GLN A 212 26.30 -12.79 3.37
N SER A 213 26.08 -11.85 4.31
CA SER A 213 26.60 -11.97 5.68
C SER A 213 26.06 -13.16 6.46
N ILE A 214 24.91 -13.69 6.04
CA ILE A 214 24.30 -14.87 6.66
C ILE A 214 24.95 -16.15 6.10
N TYR A 215 25.34 -16.16 4.82
CA TYR A 215 25.96 -17.33 4.17
C TYR A 215 27.46 -17.46 4.45
N GLU A 216 28.20 -16.35 4.42
CA GLU A 216 29.65 -16.37 4.42
C GLU A 216 30.24 -15.97 5.77
N LYS A 217 31.20 -16.76 6.28
CA LYS A 217 31.96 -16.43 7.51
C LYS A 217 32.84 -15.19 7.37
N GLN A 218 33.23 -14.83 6.15
CA GLN A 218 34.05 -13.67 5.86
C GLN A 218 33.42 -12.90 4.71
N LEU A 219 33.02 -11.66 4.99
CA LEU A 219 32.37 -10.79 4.02
C LEU A 219 33.37 -10.23 3.02
N ASP A 220 33.43 -10.79 1.82
CA ASP A 220 34.02 -10.09 0.66
C ASP A 220 32.98 -9.18 0.02
N VAL A 221 32.94 -7.93 0.47
CA VAL A 221 32.03 -6.89 -0.03
C VAL A 221 32.19 -6.68 -1.54
N SER A 222 33.41 -6.78 -2.07
CA SER A 222 33.68 -6.51 -3.48
C SER A 222 33.20 -7.65 -4.38
N GLY A 223 33.52 -8.89 -4.01
CA GLY A 223 33.02 -10.09 -4.68
C GLY A 223 31.51 -10.23 -4.59
N ALA A 224 30.92 -9.90 -3.44
CA ALA A 224 29.48 -9.88 -3.20
C ALA A 224 28.72 -9.00 -4.20
N LEU A 225 29.18 -7.76 -4.37
CA LEU A 225 28.54 -6.81 -5.28
C LEU A 225 28.75 -7.18 -6.74
N LEU A 226 29.96 -7.66 -7.09
CA LEU A 226 30.29 -7.99 -8.48
C LEU A 226 29.58 -9.26 -8.96
N SER A 227 29.49 -10.30 -8.13
CA SER A 227 28.76 -11.53 -8.44
C SER A 227 27.26 -11.28 -8.65
N ASN A 228 26.73 -10.23 -8.04
CA ASN A 228 25.31 -9.85 -8.13
C ASN A 228 25.04 -8.65 -9.03
N ILE A 229 25.94 -8.35 -9.97
CA ILE A 229 25.74 -7.22 -10.90
C ILE A 229 24.42 -7.29 -11.68
N GLY A 230 23.97 -8.51 -11.99
CA GLY A 230 22.68 -8.73 -12.65
C GLY A 230 21.48 -8.25 -11.82
N PHE A 231 21.53 -8.38 -10.49
CA PHE A 231 20.49 -7.88 -9.60
C PHE A 231 20.40 -6.35 -9.65
N PHE A 232 21.53 -5.64 -9.63
CA PHE A 232 21.54 -4.18 -9.72
C PHE A 232 20.98 -3.68 -11.04
N ILE A 233 21.31 -4.36 -12.15
CA ILE A 233 20.74 -4.06 -13.47
C ILE A 233 19.23 -4.28 -13.46
N ALA A 234 18.75 -5.38 -12.88
CA ALA A 234 17.32 -5.66 -12.77
C ALA A 234 16.59 -4.61 -11.91
N ALA A 235 17.15 -4.24 -10.75
CA ALA A 235 16.58 -3.22 -9.87
C ALA A 235 16.50 -1.85 -10.54
N LEU A 236 17.56 -1.42 -11.24
CA LEU A 236 17.55 -0.20 -12.03
C LEU A 236 16.58 -0.26 -13.21
N THR A 237 16.42 -1.42 -13.84
CA THR A 237 15.48 -1.61 -14.94
C THR A 237 14.04 -1.46 -14.44
N VAL A 238 13.67 -2.12 -13.35
CA VAL A 238 12.35 -1.96 -12.71
C VAL A 238 12.11 -0.49 -12.35
N TYR A 239 13.08 0.16 -11.71
CA TYR A 239 12.97 1.57 -11.37
C TYR A 239 12.82 2.47 -12.61
N GLY A 240 13.66 2.28 -13.63
CA GLY A 240 13.60 3.03 -14.89
C GLY A 240 12.25 2.87 -15.60
N LEU A 241 11.70 1.65 -15.63
CA LEU A 241 10.35 1.39 -16.15
C LEU A 241 9.29 2.14 -15.35
N THR A 242 9.37 2.17 -14.01
CA THR A 242 8.41 2.93 -13.20
C THR A 242 8.51 4.44 -13.45
N VAL A 243 9.73 4.96 -13.65
CA VAL A 243 9.98 6.37 -13.95
C VAL A 243 9.40 6.73 -15.32
N ALA A 244 9.66 5.91 -16.35
CA ALA A 244 9.09 6.08 -17.67
C ALA A 244 7.55 6.06 -17.63
N TRP A 245 6.97 5.13 -16.87
CA TRP A 245 5.52 5.03 -16.73
C TRP A 245 4.90 6.21 -15.94
N THR A 246 5.59 6.72 -14.93
CA THR A 246 5.09 7.82 -14.09
C THR A 246 5.58 9.21 -14.51
N TRP A 247 6.18 9.33 -15.70
CA TRP A 247 6.87 10.54 -16.15
C TRP A 247 6.01 11.80 -16.08
N LYS A 248 4.80 11.76 -16.66
CA LYS A 248 3.88 12.91 -16.68
C LYS A 248 3.50 13.37 -15.26
N TYR A 249 3.20 12.42 -14.39
CA TYR A 249 2.83 12.70 -12.99
C TYR A 249 4.00 13.25 -12.19
N ARG A 250 5.22 12.78 -12.43
CA ARG A 250 6.43 13.33 -11.78
C ARG A 250 6.69 14.78 -12.22
N GLN A 251 6.52 15.09 -13.50
CA GLN A 251 6.65 16.46 -13.99
C GLN A 251 5.64 17.39 -13.32
N MET A 252 4.39 16.95 -13.17
CA MET A 252 3.36 17.73 -12.50
C MET A 252 3.64 17.87 -10.99
N ALA A 253 4.15 16.83 -10.33
CA ALA A 253 4.53 16.87 -8.92
C ALA A 253 5.65 17.87 -8.60
N LEU A 254 6.52 18.19 -9.56
CA LEU A 254 7.65 19.11 -9.35
C LEU A 254 7.24 20.57 -9.23
N ARG A 255 6.00 20.92 -9.57
CA ARG A 255 5.49 22.31 -9.53
C ARG A 255 5.25 22.79 -8.10
N ASP A 256 5.07 21.87 -7.17
CA ASP A 256 4.77 22.12 -5.76
C ASP A 256 5.76 21.38 -4.85
N ARG A 257 6.30 22.08 -3.84
CA ARG A 257 7.22 21.52 -2.86
C ARG A 257 6.62 20.34 -2.07
N ALA A 258 5.38 20.43 -1.63
CA ALA A 258 4.69 19.39 -0.87
C ALA A 258 4.46 18.14 -1.75
N LEU A 259 3.98 18.36 -2.97
CA LEU A 259 3.70 17.28 -3.94
C LEU A 259 4.98 16.59 -4.43
N LYS A 260 6.06 17.35 -4.62
CA LYS A 260 7.40 16.83 -4.91
C LYS A 260 7.91 15.94 -3.77
N GLN A 261 7.79 16.39 -2.53
CA GLN A 261 8.25 15.61 -1.37
C GLN A 261 7.40 14.36 -1.15
N PHE A 262 6.08 14.47 -1.31
CA PHE A 262 5.17 13.33 -1.31
C PHE A 262 5.55 12.31 -2.39
N SER A 263 5.65 12.74 -3.65
CA SER A 263 6.01 11.88 -4.79
C SER A 263 7.36 11.19 -4.59
N SER A 264 8.33 11.92 -4.01
CA SER A 264 9.64 11.36 -3.72
C SER A 264 9.59 10.29 -2.63
N ARG A 265 9.01 10.59 -1.47
CA ARG A 265 8.86 9.65 -0.35
C ARG A 265 8.05 8.42 -0.76
N TRP A 266 6.94 8.61 -1.47
CA TRP A 266 6.11 7.53 -1.99
C TRP A 266 6.88 6.62 -2.94
N THR A 267 7.61 7.19 -3.89
CA THR A 267 8.44 6.41 -4.83
C THR A 267 9.47 5.56 -4.09
N LEU A 268 10.13 6.14 -3.08
CA LEU A 268 11.14 5.45 -2.29
C LEU A 268 10.55 4.30 -1.48
N PHE A 269 9.38 4.50 -0.83
CA PHE A 269 8.71 3.39 -0.15
C PHE A 269 8.26 2.30 -1.12
N ALA A 270 7.69 2.68 -2.27
CA ALA A 270 7.31 1.72 -3.31
C ALA A 270 8.52 0.89 -3.79
N HIS A 271 9.67 1.52 -3.98
CA HIS A 271 10.89 0.84 -4.42
C HIS A 271 11.62 0.07 -3.34
N LEU A 272 11.52 0.47 -2.07
CA LEU A 272 11.98 -0.35 -0.96
C LEU A 272 11.28 -1.72 -1.00
N PHE A 273 9.96 -1.70 -1.18
CA PHE A 273 9.15 -2.90 -1.23
C PHE A 273 9.34 -3.70 -2.52
N ALA A 274 9.36 -3.02 -3.67
CA ALA A 274 9.62 -3.65 -4.97
C ALA A 274 11.00 -4.31 -5.01
N THR A 275 12.05 -3.62 -4.54
CA THR A 275 13.42 -4.14 -4.50
C THR A 275 13.52 -5.32 -3.56
N TRP A 276 12.80 -5.32 -2.42
CA TRP A 276 12.74 -6.48 -1.53
C TRP A 276 12.15 -7.70 -2.26
N HIS A 277 10.98 -7.58 -2.87
CA HIS A 277 10.37 -8.70 -3.59
C HIS A 277 11.22 -9.18 -4.78
N LEU A 278 11.85 -8.25 -5.50
CA LEU A 278 12.80 -8.58 -6.56
C LEU A 278 14.02 -9.32 -6.01
N LEU A 279 14.51 -8.94 -4.83
CA LEU A 279 15.63 -9.60 -4.16
C LEU A 279 15.27 -11.02 -3.72
N THR A 280 14.05 -11.26 -3.21
CA THR A 280 13.59 -12.62 -2.92
C THR A 280 13.59 -13.47 -4.18
N VAL A 281 13.06 -12.96 -5.31
CA VAL A 281 13.06 -13.67 -6.59
C VAL A 281 14.49 -13.94 -7.06
N TRP A 282 15.37 -12.94 -6.99
CA TRP A 282 16.78 -13.08 -7.36
C TRP A 282 17.47 -14.15 -6.52
N ARG A 283 17.24 -14.15 -5.21
CA ARG A 283 17.79 -15.16 -4.29
C ARG A 283 17.33 -16.56 -4.66
N GLN A 284 16.03 -16.77 -4.87
CA GLN A 284 15.49 -18.07 -5.25
C GLN A 284 16.00 -18.59 -6.61
N LEU A 285 16.43 -17.70 -7.51
CA LEU A 285 16.93 -18.08 -8.84
C LEU A 285 18.45 -18.26 -8.90
N PHE A 286 19.22 -17.53 -8.09
CA PHE A 286 20.67 -17.42 -8.26
C PHE A 286 21.50 -17.63 -6.98
N MET A 287 20.89 -17.53 -5.79
CA MET A 287 21.61 -17.67 -4.51
C MET A 287 21.25 -18.95 -3.73
N ASP A 288 20.26 -19.73 -4.19
CA ASP A 288 19.81 -20.98 -3.57
C ASP A 288 19.63 -20.88 -2.04
N PRO A 289 18.67 -20.07 -1.55
CA PRO A 289 18.56 -19.76 -0.13
C PRO A 289 18.17 -20.97 0.70
N GLY A 290 18.60 -20.99 1.96
CA GLY A 290 18.26 -22.06 2.90
C GLY A 290 16.76 -22.06 3.26
N VAL A 291 16.19 -23.24 3.47
CA VAL A 291 14.74 -23.42 3.79
C VAL A 291 14.29 -22.57 4.99
N ILE A 292 15.11 -22.49 6.05
CA ILE A 292 14.79 -21.73 7.26
C ILE A 292 14.77 -20.22 6.99
N GLU A 293 15.65 -19.74 6.13
CA GLU A 293 15.75 -18.32 5.80
C GLU A 293 14.55 -17.86 4.98
N VAL A 294 14.18 -18.64 3.96
CA VAL A 294 12.95 -18.42 3.18
C VAL A 294 11.74 -18.45 4.10
N PHE A 295 11.66 -19.44 4.99
CA PHE A 295 10.57 -19.53 5.96
C PHE A 295 10.46 -18.29 6.87
N ILE A 296 11.58 -17.82 7.43
CA ILE A 296 11.61 -16.61 8.28
C ILE A 296 11.20 -15.37 7.47
N GLU A 297 11.73 -15.21 6.26
CA GLU A 297 11.39 -14.10 5.38
C GLU A 297 9.90 -14.07 5.07
N GLU A 298 9.32 -15.21 4.67
CA GLU A 298 7.90 -15.33 4.38
C GLU A 298 7.08 -14.93 5.62
N VAL A 299 7.38 -15.50 6.80
CA VAL A 299 6.67 -15.19 8.05
C VAL A 299 6.77 -13.70 8.42
N VAL A 300 7.90 -13.04 8.16
CA VAL A 300 8.05 -11.61 8.42
C VAL A 300 7.25 -10.76 7.44
N LEU A 301 7.34 -11.04 6.14
CA LEU A 301 6.61 -10.32 5.09
C LEU A 301 5.09 -10.47 5.25
N MET A 302 4.67 -11.68 5.62
CA MET A 302 3.35 -12.04 6.08
C MET A 302 2.82 -11.19 7.21
N MET A 303 3.55 -11.16 8.34
CA MET A 303 3.12 -10.42 9.53
C MET A 303 2.96 -8.94 9.19
N PHE A 304 3.92 -8.41 8.42
CA PHE A 304 3.88 -7.05 7.94
C PHE A 304 2.63 -6.79 7.08
N THR A 305 2.33 -7.68 6.13
CA THR A 305 1.15 -7.62 5.26
C THR A 305 -0.15 -7.60 6.06
N VAL A 306 -0.32 -8.55 7.00
CA VAL A 306 -1.53 -8.67 7.81
C VAL A 306 -1.72 -7.44 8.69
N PHE A 307 -0.66 -6.97 9.35
CA PHE A 307 -0.74 -5.76 10.17
C PHE A 307 -1.08 -4.52 9.35
N MET A 308 -0.46 -4.33 8.18
CA MET A 308 -0.79 -3.21 7.30
C MET A 308 -2.20 -3.32 6.72
N ALA A 309 -2.71 -4.53 6.47
CA ALA A 309 -4.05 -4.74 5.98
C ALA A 309 -5.07 -4.38 7.07
N ILE A 310 -4.92 -4.93 8.28
CA ILE A 310 -5.74 -4.57 9.44
C ILE A 310 -5.66 -3.07 9.70
N TRP A 311 -4.46 -2.50 9.65
CA TRP A 311 -4.27 -1.06 9.79
C TRP A 311 -4.99 -0.25 8.71
N SER A 312 -4.84 -0.61 7.43
CA SER A 312 -5.48 0.10 6.31
C SER A 312 -7.00 0.09 6.42
N ILE A 313 -7.56 -1.04 6.87
CA ILE A 313 -9.00 -1.23 7.07
C ILE A 313 -9.49 -0.47 8.32
N THR A 314 -8.74 -0.53 9.43
CA THR A 314 -9.14 0.12 10.70
C THR A 314 -8.91 1.62 10.72
N SER A 315 -7.91 2.11 10.00
CA SER A 315 -7.57 3.53 9.91
C SER A 315 -8.54 4.30 9.00
N LYS A 316 -9.01 3.69 7.90
CA LYS A 316 -10.04 4.27 6.99
C LYS A 316 -11.45 4.30 7.59
N SER A 317 -11.61 4.61 8.87
CA SER A 317 -12.91 4.74 9.53
C SER A 317 -13.64 6.03 9.08
N VAL A 318 -14.05 6.13 7.82
CA VAL A 318 -15.02 7.13 7.35
C VAL A 318 -15.93 6.48 6.30
N GLY A 319 -17.20 6.28 6.66
CA GLY A 319 -18.27 5.82 5.75
C GLY A 319 -19.31 4.93 6.42
N GLU A 320 -20.48 5.48 6.73
CA GLU A 320 -21.64 4.78 7.28
C GLU A 320 -22.23 3.77 6.28
N LYS A 321 -22.47 2.54 6.76
CA LYS A 321 -23.71 1.73 6.64
C LYS A 321 -23.48 0.21 6.71
N PHE A 322 -22.24 -0.28 6.52
CA PHE A 322 -21.91 -1.71 6.73
C PHE A 322 -20.49 -1.89 7.28
N LYS A 323 -20.30 -1.67 8.59
CA LYS A 323 -19.04 -1.99 9.28
C LYS A 323 -18.94 -3.49 9.54
N LEU A 324 -18.68 -4.28 8.49
CA LEU A 324 -18.23 -5.67 8.65
C LEU A 324 -16.89 -5.73 9.40
N LEU A 325 -16.08 -4.67 9.31
CA LEU A 325 -14.79 -4.51 9.95
C LEU A 325 -14.79 -3.21 10.77
N SER A 326 -14.52 -3.32 12.07
CA SER A 326 -14.45 -2.25 13.06
C SER A 326 -13.24 -2.50 13.97
N THR A 327 -12.85 -1.49 14.74
CA THR A 327 -11.81 -1.64 15.77
C THR A 327 -12.14 -2.74 16.78
N GLU A 328 -13.42 -3.02 16.99
CA GLU A 328 -13.89 -4.00 17.98
C GLU A 328 -13.84 -5.45 17.49
N ASN A 329 -13.88 -5.68 16.18
CA ASN A 329 -13.82 -7.01 15.58
C ASN A 329 -12.52 -7.29 14.80
N ALA A 330 -11.57 -6.34 14.84
CA ALA A 330 -10.29 -6.44 14.15
C ALA A 330 -9.45 -7.66 14.59
N LEU A 331 -9.51 -8.04 15.86
CA LEU A 331 -8.77 -9.20 16.37
C LEU A 331 -9.29 -10.53 15.79
N PRO A 332 -10.59 -10.88 15.92
CA PRO A 332 -11.13 -12.08 15.27
C PRO A 332 -10.95 -12.11 13.74
N TRP A 333 -11.09 -10.96 13.05
CA TRP A 333 -10.81 -10.88 11.62
C TRP A 333 -9.34 -11.13 11.29
N GLY A 334 -8.42 -10.54 12.07
CA GLY A 334 -6.98 -10.78 11.90
C GLY A 334 -6.60 -12.25 12.07
N LEU A 335 -7.22 -12.94 13.03
CA LEU A 335 -7.01 -14.37 13.25
C LEU A 335 -7.63 -15.23 12.14
N SER A 336 -8.80 -14.87 11.64
CA SER A 336 -9.44 -15.52 10.48
C SER A 336 -8.53 -15.47 9.24
N PHE A 337 -7.98 -14.28 8.94
CA PHE A 337 -7.01 -14.12 7.86
C PHE A 337 -5.70 -14.87 8.13
N GLY A 338 -5.25 -14.89 9.38
CA GLY A 338 -4.09 -15.67 9.80
C GLY A 338 -4.23 -17.16 9.50
N TYR A 339 -5.37 -17.78 9.85
CA TYR A 339 -5.61 -19.20 9.55
C TYR A 339 -5.75 -19.46 8.04
N ALA A 340 -6.46 -18.59 7.31
CA ALA A 340 -6.60 -18.74 5.86
C ALA A 340 -5.25 -18.69 5.14
N TYR A 341 -4.38 -17.78 5.57
CA TYR A 341 -3.04 -17.70 4.99
C TYR A 341 -2.17 -18.87 5.42
N ALA A 342 -2.10 -19.20 6.72
CA ALA A 342 -1.28 -20.31 7.20
C ALA A 342 -1.66 -21.61 6.47
N GLY A 343 -2.96 -21.81 6.23
CA GLY A 343 -3.44 -22.90 5.39
C GLY A 343 -3.02 -22.78 3.93
N SER A 344 -3.07 -21.59 3.34
CA SER A 344 -2.59 -21.36 1.97
C SER A 344 -1.14 -21.82 1.79
N VAL A 345 -0.24 -21.43 2.70
CA VAL A 345 1.17 -21.86 2.66
C VAL A 345 1.32 -23.36 2.94
N ALA A 346 0.59 -23.89 3.92
CA ALA A 346 0.61 -25.33 4.20
C ALA A 346 0.19 -26.16 2.97
N MET A 347 -0.84 -25.71 2.25
CA MET A 347 -1.32 -26.38 1.04
C MET A 347 -0.39 -26.16 -0.15
N LEU A 348 0.28 -25.02 -0.25
CA LEU A 348 1.35 -24.84 -1.23
C LEU A 348 2.47 -25.84 -1.03
N ALA A 349 2.89 -26.07 0.22
CA ALA A 349 3.94 -27.03 0.53
C ALA A 349 3.50 -28.50 0.33
N ALA A 350 2.23 -28.81 0.60
CA ALA A 350 1.71 -30.19 0.54
C ALA A 350 1.19 -30.62 -0.84
N VAL A 351 0.59 -29.70 -1.61
CA VAL A 351 -0.10 -30.00 -2.88
C VAL A 351 0.78 -29.70 -4.09
N PHE A 352 1.63 -28.67 -4.02
CA PHE A 352 2.49 -28.30 -5.14
C PHE A 352 3.88 -28.92 -4.95
N ASN A 353 4.27 -29.76 -5.91
CA ASN A 353 5.59 -30.41 -5.92
C ASN A 353 6.77 -29.41 -6.02
N ASP A 354 6.49 -28.14 -6.32
CA ASP A 354 7.48 -27.08 -6.46
C ASP A 354 7.00 -25.80 -5.76
N ILE A 355 7.23 -25.75 -4.44
CA ILE A 355 6.96 -24.58 -3.60
C ILE A 355 7.74 -23.35 -4.09
N THR A 356 8.94 -23.55 -4.63
CA THR A 356 9.83 -22.47 -5.08
C THR A 356 9.21 -21.71 -6.25
N THR A 357 8.68 -22.42 -7.25
CA THR A 357 8.00 -21.79 -8.39
C THR A 357 6.79 -20.95 -7.96
N VAL A 358 6.00 -21.44 -7.01
CA VAL A 358 4.83 -20.68 -6.54
C VAL A 358 5.25 -19.45 -5.72
N MET A 359 6.26 -19.57 -4.86
CA MET A 359 6.81 -18.44 -4.11
C MET A 359 7.38 -17.37 -5.05
N ILE A 360 8.20 -17.75 -6.04
CA ILE A 360 8.71 -16.83 -7.07
C ILE A 360 7.55 -16.11 -7.76
N THR A 361 6.52 -16.86 -8.17
CA THR A 361 5.34 -16.29 -8.83
C THR A 361 4.61 -15.28 -7.95
N GLY A 362 4.39 -15.59 -6.66
CA GLY A 362 3.77 -14.65 -5.72
C GLY A 362 4.56 -13.36 -5.54
N HIS A 363 5.89 -13.45 -5.44
CA HIS A 363 6.75 -12.27 -5.32
C HIS A 363 6.75 -11.42 -6.59
N ILE A 364 6.69 -12.04 -7.78
CA ILE A 364 6.51 -11.33 -9.04
C ILE A 364 5.15 -10.60 -9.06
N ILE A 365 4.08 -11.25 -8.62
CA ILE A 365 2.75 -10.62 -8.55
C ILE A 365 2.74 -9.44 -7.57
N ALA A 366 3.38 -9.58 -6.41
CA ALA A 366 3.53 -8.49 -5.44
C ALA A 366 4.32 -7.31 -6.03
N LEU A 367 5.44 -7.60 -6.73
CA LEU A 367 6.26 -6.61 -7.46
C LEU A 367 5.44 -5.85 -8.51
N LEU A 368 4.65 -6.57 -9.32
CA LEU A 368 3.79 -5.97 -10.34
C LEU A 368 2.69 -5.12 -9.71
N THR A 369 2.10 -5.60 -8.61
CA THR A 369 1.03 -4.89 -7.89
C THR A 369 1.54 -3.56 -7.34
N ILE A 370 2.72 -3.52 -6.71
CA ILE A 370 3.26 -2.26 -6.18
C ILE A 370 3.67 -1.29 -7.29
N THR A 371 4.22 -1.81 -8.40
CA THR A 371 4.57 -1.01 -9.58
C THR A 371 3.33 -0.36 -10.19
N TRP A 372 2.23 -1.12 -10.32
CA TRP A 372 0.94 -0.60 -10.76
C TRP A 372 0.38 0.43 -9.78
N MET A 373 0.49 0.17 -8.47
CA MET A 373 0.00 1.08 -7.44
C MET A 373 0.71 2.42 -7.45
N GLN A 374 2.02 2.43 -7.70
CA GLN A 374 2.81 3.65 -7.75
C GLN A 374 2.21 4.67 -8.72
N ARG A 375 1.78 4.23 -9.90
CA ARG A 375 1.04 5.07 -10.85
C ARG A 375 -0.35 5.43 -10.34
N SER A 376 -1.13 4.45 -9.89
CA SER A 376 -2.53 4.69 -9.52
C SER A 376 -2.70 5.73 -8.40
N VAL A 377 -1.80 5.73 -7.41
CA VAL A 377 -1.82 6.69 -6.30
C VAL A 377 -1.41 8.08 -6.78
N LEU A 378 -0.37 8.18 -7.60
CA LEU A 378 0.03 9.45 -8.21
C LEU A 378 -1.09 10.02 -9.09
N ALA A 379 -1.64 9.21 -9.99
CA ALA A 379 -2.73 9.63 -10.87
C ALA A 379 -3.93 10.14 -10.06
N LYS A 380 -4.34 9.42 -9.01
CA LYS A 380 -5.48 9.83 -8.18
C LYS A 380 -5.27 11.21 -7.53
N ILE A 381 -4.07 11.48 -7.02
CA ILE A 381 -3.77 12.75 -6.32
C ILE A 381 -3.57 13.89 -7.33
N LEU A 382 -2.95 13.60 -8.48
CA LEU A 382 -2.56 14.62 -9.46
C LEU A 382 -3.62 14.93 -10.51
N ASP A 383 -4.43 13.96 -10.95
CA ASP A 383 -5.53 14.23 -11.90
C ASP A 383 -6.62 15.09 -11.24
N GLN A 384 -6.83 14.95 -9.92
CA GLN A 384 -7.70 15.86 -9.17
C GLN A 384 -7.10 17.27 -9.11
N HIS A 385 -5.79 17.40 -8.98
CA HIS A 385 -5.10 18.70 -9.00
C HIS A 385 -5.17 19.38 -10.38
N ASP A 386 -5.03 18.65 -11.49
CA ASP A 386 -5.08 19.22 -12.85
C ASP A 386 -6.52 19.62 -13.26
N LEU A 387 -7.54 18.87 -12.85
CA LEU A 387 -8.94 19.26 -13.04
C LEU A 387 -9.28 20.55 -12.26
N VAL A 388 -8.75 20.70 -11.05
CA VAL A 388 -8.93 21.92 -10.24
C VAL A 388 -8.17 23.10 -10.86
N VAL A 389 -6.91 22.94 -11.24
CA VAL A 389 -6.10 24.01 -11.87
C VAL A 389 -6.65 24.42 -13.24
N SER A 390 -7.12 23.47 -14.05
CA SER A 390 -7.72 23.79 -15.36
C SER A 390 -9.06 24.49 -15.23
N SER A 391 -9.86 24.20 -14.19
CA SER A 391 -11.07 24.96 -13.88
C SER A 391 -10.75 26.40 -13.47
N LEU A 392 -9.74 26.60 -12.60
CA LEU A 392 -9.23 27.90 -12.16
C LEU A 392 -8.72 28.76 -13.32
N ARG A 393 -7.99 28.15 -14.26
CA ARG A 393 -7.46 28.84 -15.45
C ARG A 393 -8.56 29.25 -16.43
N LYS A 394 -9.68 28.52 -16.43
CA LYS A 394 -10.84 28.82 -17.29
C LYS A 394 -11.77 29.87 -16.66
N SER A 395 -11.72 30.06 -15.35
CA SER A 395 -12.47 31.08 -14.61
C SER A 395 -11.71 32.39 -14.37
N GLN A 396 -10.42 32.48 -14.68
CA GLN A 396 -9.71 33.77 -14.77
C GLN A 396 -9.91 34.38 -16.17
N PRO A 397 -10.67 35.48 -16.32
CA PRO A 397 -10.65 36.22 -17.58
C PRO A 397 -9.26 36.86 -17.72
N SER A 398 -8.69 36.75 -18.92
CA SER A 398 -7.47 37.42 -19.34
C SER A 398 -7.58 38.92 -19.09
N SER A 399 -7.03 39.41 -17.97
CA SER A 399 -6.90 40.85 -17.74
C SER A 399 -5.70 41.38 -18.52
N ALA A 400 -5.90 41.61 -19.81
CA ALA A 400 -5.02 42.43 -20.63
C ALA A 400 -5.88 43.35 -21.47
N SER A 401 -5.94 44.63 -21.05
CA SER A 401 -6.39 45.83 -21.80
C SER A 401 -7.87 45.82 -22.24
N ILE A 402 -8.72 46.83 -22.01
CA ILE A 402 -8.62 48.30 -21.94
C ILE A 402 -9.89 48.75 -21.20
N GLU A 403 -9.85 49.81 -20.38
CA GLU A 403 -10.94 50.80 -20.32
C GLU A 403 -10.48 52.05 -19.56
N GLU A 404 -10.12 53.08 -20.34
CA GLU A 404 -10.18 54.48 -19.95
C GLU A 404 -11.59 55.02 -20.33
N GLU A 405 -12.07 56.00 -19.56
CA GLU A 405 -13.46 56.34 -19.30
C GLU A 405 -14.31 56.95 -20.46
N ALA A 406 -15.61 56.61 -20.38
CA ALA A 406 -16.83 57.44 -20.51
C ALA A 406 -17.22 58.15 -21.83
N VAL A 407 -18.45 57.86 -22.33
CA VAL A 407 -19.68 58.68 -22.20
C VAL A 407 -20.77 58.21 -23.20
N VAL A 408 -21.89 57.72 -22.64
CA VAL A 408 -23.33 57.85 -23.02
C VAL A 408 -23.73 58.10 -24.49
N SER A 409 -24.46 57.15 -25.08
CA SER A 409 -25.84 57.34 -25.57
C SER A 409 -26.50 56.03 -26.03
N GLN A 410 -27.71 55.80 -25.52
CA GLN A 410 -28.61 54.72 -25.90
C GLN A 410 -29.35 55.06 -27.20
N THR A 411 -29.44 54.11 -28.13
CA THR A 411 -30.64 53.94 -28.98
C THR A 411 -30.69 52.55 -29.65
N SER A 412 -31.78 51.83 -29.36
CA SER A 412 -32.66 51.04 -30.23
C SER A 412 -32.14 50.01 -31.27
N ASP A 413 -32.64 48.79 -31.05
CA ASP A 413 -33.35 47.90 -31.99
C ASP A 413 -32.63 47.06 -33.08
N GLU A 414 -32.90 45.75 -32.92
CA GLU A 414 -33.31 44.74 -33.92
C GLU A 414 -32.33 44.12 -34.95
N GLU A 415 -32.56 42.80 -35.12
CA GLU A 415 -32.29 41.91 -36.27
C GLU A 415 -30.90 41.26 -36.50
N GLU A 416 -30.82 39.99 -36.07
CA GLU A 416 -30.61 38.78 -36.91
C GLU A 416 -29.81 38.91 -38.24
N LYS A 417 -28.61 38.28 -38.31
CA LYS A 417 -28.26 37.29 -39.35
C LYS A 417 -26.87 36.67 -39.20
N THR A 418 -26.86 35.36 -39.38
CA THR A 418 -25.76 34.46 -39.73
C THR A 418 -24.97 34.90 -40.97
N LEU A 419 -23.63 34.77 -40.96
CA LEU A 419 -22.87 33.97 -41.94
C LEU A 419 -21.36 33.97 -41.66
N GLU A 420 -20.77 32.78 -41.81
CA GLU A 420 -19.34 32.52 -41.93
C GLU A 420 -18.71 33.36 -43.06
N GLN A 421 -17.49 33.86 -42.86
CA GLN A 421 -16.53 34.04 -43.96
C GLN A 421 -15.09 34.16 -43.46
N ASN A 422 -14.24 33.34 -44.09
CA ASN A 422 -12.79 33.41 -44.12
C ASN A 422 -12.30 34.86 -44.27
N ILE A 423 -11.32 35.26 -43.46
CA ILE A 423 -10.46 36.41 -43.77
C ILE A 423 -9.03 35.91 -43.86
N GLU A 424 -8.55 35.95 -45.10
CA GLU A 424 -7.19 35.78 -45.58
C GLU A 424 -6.30 36.88 -44.98
N VAL A 425 -5.21 36.50 -44.31
CA VAL A 425 -4.28 37.45 -43.68
C VAL A 425 -3.26 37.89 -44.72
N GLU A 426 -3.47 39.09 -45.27
CA GLU A 426 -2.50 39.81 -46.09
C GLU A 426 -1.39 40.38 -45.19
N TRP A 427 -0.15 39.96 -45.43
CA TRP A 427 1.03 40.46 -44.71
C TRP A 427 1.50 41.78 -45.34
N ASP A 428 1.11 42.89 -44.70
CA ASP A 428 1.73 44.20 -44.84
C ASP A 428 3.14 44.15 -44.21
N GLY A 429 4.18 44.24 -45.05
CA GLY A 429 5.59 44.10 -44.68
C GLY A 429 6.19 45.25 -43.87
N ASN A 430 5.51 45.76 -42.84
CA ASN A 430 6.06 46.78 -41.93
C ASN A 430 6.46 46.16 -40.58
N VAL A 431 7.77 45.95 -40.40
CA VAL A 431 8.36 45.62 -39.09
C VAL A 431 8.35 46.88 -38.22
N GLY A 432 7.70 46.79 -37.06
CA GLY A 432 7.71 47.85 -36.04
C GLY A 432 9.13 48.14 -35.53
N PRO A 433 9.36 49.32 -34.93
CA PRO A 433 10.69 49.77 -34.54
C PRO A 433 11.33 48.82 -33.51
N SER A 434 12.60 48.49 -33.72
CA SER A 434 13.41 47.68 -32.82
C SER A 434 13.63 48.40 -31.49
N ILE A 435 13.39 47.70 -30.38
CA ILE A 435 13.66 48.15 -29.00
C ILE A 435 15.18 48.20 -28.76
N SER A 436 15.88 49.14 -29.41
CA SER A 436 17.34 49.22 -29.25
C SER A 436 17.93 50.63 -29.34
N GLU A 437 17.15 51.71 -29.46
CA GLU A 437 17.74 53.05 -29.64
C GLU A 437 17.43 54.10 -28.56
N ASP A 438 16.58 53.84 -27.56
CA ASP A 438 16.23 54.86 -26.53
C ASP A 438 16.45 54.39 -25.08
N VAL A 439 17.59 53.79 -24.76
CA VAL A 439 18.00 53.59 -23.35
C VAL A 439 19.42 54.12 -23.15
N GLU A 440 19.52 55.37 -22.69
CA GLU A 440 20.75 55.93 -22.10
C GLU A 440 20.99 55.27 -20.73
N TRP A 441 22.06 54.49 -20.63
CA TRP A 441 22.54 53.92 -19.37
C TRP A 441 23.52 54.88 -18.72
N ASP A 442 23.02 55.90 -18.01
CA ASP A 442 23.81 56.72 -17.11
C ASP A 442 23.56 56.26 -15.67
N ASP A 443 24.53 55.51 -15.13
CA ASP A 443 24.99 55.53 -13.73
C ASP A 443 25.80 54.26 -13.44
N VAL A 444 27.10 54.36 -13.68
CA VAL A 444 28.12 53.44 -13.17
C VAL A 444 28.24 53.66 -11.66
N ILE A 445 27.67 52.75 -10.87
CA ILE A 445 27.91 52.73 -9.43
C ILE A 445 29.27 52.08 -9.17
N GLU A 446 30.32 52.91 -9.04
CA GLU A 446 31.58 52.51 -8.40
C GLU A 446 31.37 52.43 -6.88
N ILE A 447 31.61 51.26 -6.28
CA ILE A 447 31.89 51.16 -4.84
C ILE A 447 33.25 50.49 -4.65
N LYS A 448 34.08 51.26 -3.93
CA LYS A 448 35.50 51.12 -3.61
C LYS A 448 35.85 49.84 -2.86
N ASP A 449 37.11 49.42 -3.08
CA ASP A 449 37.90 48.33 -2.48
C ASP A 449 37.50 47.81 -1.09
#